data_AF-A0A7X7PBW8-F1
#
_entry.id   AF-A0A7X7PBW8-F1
#
_cell.length_a   1.000
_cell.length_b   1.000
_cell.length_c   1.000
_cell.angle_alpha   90.00
_cell.angle_beta   90.00
_cell.angle_gamma   90.00
#
_symmetry.space_group_name_H-M   'P 1'
#
loop_
_entity.id
_entity.type
_entity.pdbx_description
1 polymer ?
#
loop_
_entity_poly.entity_id
_entity_poly.type
_entity_poly.pdbx_seq_one_letter_code
_entity_poly.pdbx_strand_id
1 'polypeptide(L)'
;MSDGDFSVSVEVPLDSDGFLRRECPSCERQFKWFAHQEGSEDVEHVDQYFCPLCGVGAGTESWWTPQQLEYAQGAAGPEIDRAVQEAMKDAFKGLKGISYKEDRNFTLGIESTDPPPEPDDMVIV
;
A
#
# COMPACT_ATOMS: atom_id res chain seq x y z
N MET A 1 -6.03 3.91 24.14
CA MET A 1 -5.63 3.80 22.72
C MET A 1 -5.50 2.32 22.47
N SER A 2 -6.27 1.75 21.55
CA SER A 2 -6.34 0.30 21.38
C SER A 2 -5.07 -0.21 20.70
N ASP A 3 -4.37 -1.14 21.34
CA ASP A 3 -3.13 -1.79 20.88
C ASP A 3 -3.38 -2.80 19.74
N GLY A 4 -3.46 -2.38 18.47
CA GLY A 4 -3.60 -3.39 17.41
C GLY A 4 -3.59 -2.98 15.93
N ASP A 5 -3.30 -1.73 15.57
CA ASP A 5 -3.18 -1.36 14.15
C ASP A 5 -1.70 -1.22 13.76
N PHE A 6 -1.26 -2.02 12.79
CA PHE A 6 0.08 -1.98 12.22
C PHE A 6 -0.05 -1.57 10.74
N SER A 7 0.54 -0.44 10.39
CA SER A 7 0.57 0.08 9.02
C SER A 7 2.01 0.21 8.52
N VAL A 8 2.18 -0.09 7.23
CA VAL A 8 3.44 0.05 6.50
C VAL A 8 3.22 1.05 5.37
N SER A 9 4.05 2.09 5.31
CA SER A 9 4.02 3.07 4.22
C SER A 9 4.87 2.55 3.07
N VAL A 10 4.30 2.51 1.87
CA VAL A 10 5.01 2.13 0.64
C VAL A 10 4.97 3.28 -0.35
N GLU A 11 6.13 3.63 -0.90
CA GLU A 11 6.23 4.63 -1.96
C GLU A 11 5.87 4.01 -3.32
N VAL A 12 4.86 4.55 -3.98
CA VAL A 12 4.46 4.15 -5.33
C VAL A 12 5.07 5.11 -6.36
N PRO A 13 5.72 4.60 -7.42
CA PRO A 13 6.32 5.45 -8.45
C PRO A 13 5.29 6.37 -9.12
N LEU A 14 5.71 7.60 -9.37
CA LEU A 14 5.02 8.57 -10.20
C LEU A 14 5.65 8.60 -11.59
N ASP A 15 4.91 9.13 -12.55
CA ASP A 15 5.43 9.41 -13.87
C ASP A 15 6.31 10.67 -13.90
N SER A 16 6.85 11.02 -15.06
CA SER A 16 7.82 12.13 -15.15
C SER A 16 7.21 13.50 -14.86
N ASP A 17 5.88 13.61 -14.96
CA ASP A 17 5.10 14.82 -14.71
C ASP A 17 4.42 14.82 -13.32
N GLY A 18 4.67 13.79 -12.50
CA GLY A 18 4.13 13.68 -11.13
C GLY A 18 2.72 13.09 -11.05
N PHE A 19 2.28 12.38 -12.09
CA PHE A 19 1.00 11.69 -12.10
C PHE A 19 1.12 10.25 -11.61
N LEU A 20 0.06 9.80 -10.93
CA LEU A 20 -0.06 8.43 -10.44
C LEU A 20 -1.10 7.68 -11.27
N ARG A 21 -0.73 6.47 -11.69
CA ARG A 21 -1.65 5.56 -12.38
C ARG A 21 -2.70 5.01 -11.43
N ARG A 22 -3.95 4.95 -11.92
CA ARG A 22 -5.10 4.42 -11.21
C ARG A 22 -5.94 3.54 -12.11
N GLU A 23 -6.67 2.60 -11.50
CA GLU A 23 -7.60 1.72 -12.19
C GLU A 23 -9.01 1.89 -11.63
N CYS A 24 -10.01 1.98 -12.51
CA CYS A 24 -11.40 2.01 -12.07
C CYS A 24 -11.87 0.62 -11.63
N PRO A 25 -12.38 0.44 -10.40
CA PRO A 25 -12.86 -0.86 -9.92
C PRO A 25 -14.13 -1.35 -10.63
N SER A 26 -14.80 -0.48 -11.40
CA SER A 26 -16.05 -0.81 -12.11
C SER A 26 -15.87 -1.11 -13.59
N CYS A 27 -14.88 -0.52 -14.26
CA CYS A 27 -14.67 -0.71 -15.69
C CYS A 27 -13.25 -1.09 -16.09
N GLU A 28 -12.36 -1.29 -15.10
CA GLU A 28 -10.99 -1.80 -15.25
C GLU A 28 -10.08 -0.96 -16.17
N ARG A 29 -10.56 0.21 -16.60
CA ARG A 29 -9.77 1.14 -17.40
C ARG A 29 -8.83 1.92 -16.49
N GLN A 30 -7.60 2.06 -16.96
CA GLN A 30 -6.55 2.80 -16.30
C GLN A 30 -6.42 4.22 -16.87
N PHE A 31 -6.03 5.15 -16.00
CA PHE A 31 -5.79 6.54 -16.31
C PHE A 31 -4.84 7.12 -15.25
N LYS A 32 -4.39 8.36 -15.47
CA LYS A 32 -3.45 9.04 -14.57
C LYS A 32 -4.08 10.25 -13.93
N TRP A 33 -3.99 10.32 -12.61
CA TRP A 33 -4.43 11.47 -11.83
C TRP A 33 -3.22 12.22 -11.25
N PHE A 34 -3.36 13.50 -10.96
CA PHE A 34 -2.25 14.25 -10.38
C PHE A 34 -2.06 13.82 -8.92
N ALA A 35 -0.84 13.39 -8.55
CA ALA A 35 -0.55 13.04 -7.17
C ALA A 35 -0.40 14.33 -6.36
N HIS A 36 -1.36 14.61 -5.48
CA HIS A 36 -1.25 15.74 -4.59
C HIS A 36 -0.18 15.49 -3.51
N GLN A 37 0.57 16.53 -3.12
CA GLN A 37 1.44 16.41 -1.95
C GLN A 37 0.60 16.25 -0.69
N GLU A 38 0.90 15.24 0.12
CA GLU A 38 0.27 15.08 1.43
C GLU A 38 0.45 16.36 2.28
N GLY A 39 -0.65 16.88 2.83
CA GLY A 39 -0.64 18.02 3.75
C GLY A 39 -0.93 19.39 3.14
N SER A 40 -1.45 19.48 1.91
CA SER A 40 -1.98 20.76 1.44
C SER A 40 -3.28 21.13 2.16
N GLU A 41 -3.45 22.43 2.38
CA GLU A 41 -4.59 22.99 3.13
C GLU A 41 -5.91 22.93 2.33
N ASP A 42 -5.87 22.50 1.06
CA ASP A 42 -6.98 22.56 0.10
C ASP A 42 -7.63 21.21 -0.22
N VAL A 43 -7.27 20.11 0.48
CA VAL A 43 -7.91 18.81 0.25
C VAL A 43 -9.23 18.74 1.03
N GLU A 44 -10.35 18.99 0.35
CA GLU A 44 -11.67 18.66 0.90
C GLU A 44 -11.74 17.15 1.20
N HIS A 45 -12.22 16.80 2.39
CA HIS A 45 -12.52 15.41 2.73
C HIS A 45 -13.68 14.94 1.86
N VAL A 46 -13.40 14.00 0.95
CA VAL A 46 -14.40 13.36 0.11
C VAL A 46 -14.51 11.88 0.46
N ASP A 47 -15.73 11.35 0.42
CA ASP A 47 -15.97 9.93 0.73
C ASP A 47 -15.74 9.01 -0.50
N GLN A 48 -15.74 9.58 -1.71
CA GLN A 48 -15.59 8.84 -2.96
C GLN A 48 -15.03 9.70 -4.09
N TYR A 49 -14.45 9.04 -5.08
CA TYR A 49 -14.10 9.61 -6.38
C TYR A 49 -15.01 9.06 -7.47
N PHE A 50 -15.02 9.69 -8.64
CA PHE A 50 -15.78 9.26 -9.81
C PHE A 50 -14.85 8.97 -10.98
N CYS A 51 -15.13 7.87 -11.70
CA CYS A 51 -14.33 7.51 -12.85
C CYS A 51 -14.59 8.51 -13.99
N PRO A 52 -13.56 9.17 -14.55
CA PRO A 52 -13.74 10.12 -15.65
C PRO A 52 -14.15 9.43 -16.96
N LEU A 53 -14.00 8.10 -17.03
CA LEU A 53 -14.27 7.33 -18.24
C LEU A 53 -15.66 6.66 -18.25
N CYS A 54 -16.20 6.25 -17.11
CA CYS A 54 -17.52 5.60 -17.00
C CYS A 54 -18.52 6.31 -16.08
N GLY A 55 -18.07 7.30 -15.29
CA GLY A 55 -18.92 8.05 -14.36
C GLY A 55 -19.33 7.30 -13.09
N VAL A 56 -18.91 6.05 -12.89
CA VAL A 56 -19.23 5.29 -11.68
C VAL A 56 -18.34 5.75 -10.51
N GLY A 57 -18.96 5.96 -9.36
CA GLY A 57 -18.29 6.34 -8.11
C GLY A 57 -17.75 5.15 -7.33
N ALA A 58 -16.62 5.32 -6.67
CA ALA A 58 -16.02 4.34 -5.76
C ALA A 58 -15.23 5.04 -4.64
N GLY A 59 -15.09 4.38 -3.49
CA GLY A 59 -14.39 4.92 -2.32
C GLY A 59 -12.93 5.31 -2.63
N THR A 60 -12.35 6.19 -1.82
CA THR A 60 -11.01 6.78 -2.06
C THR A 60 -9.90 5.74 -2.20
N GLU A 61 -10.01 4.61 -1.52
CA GLU A 61 -9.02 3.53 -1.52
C GLU A 61 -9.25 2.47 -2.61
N SER A 62 -10.20 2.67 -3.53
CA SER A 62 -10.63 1.65 -4.50
C SER A 62 -9.95 1.74 -5.87
N TRP A 63 -8.91 2.58 -6.01
CA TRP A 63 -8.39 3.00 -7.32
C TRP A 63 -6.99 2.45 -7.65
N TRP A 64 -6.49 1.50 -6.85
CA TRP A 64 -5.18 0.87 -7.07
C TRP A 64 -5.24 -0.14 -8.22
N THR A 65 -4.20 -0.15 -9.05
CA THR A 65 -4.02 -1.22 -10.04
C THR A 65 -3.62 -2.53 -9.34
N PRO A 66 -3.89 -3.71 -9.92
CA PRO A 66 -3.41 -4.98 -9.39
C PRO A 66 -1.89 -5.03 -9.21
N GLN A 67 -1.13 -4.44 -10.14
CA GLN A 67 0.32 -4.38 -10.08
C GLN A 67 0.83 -3.51 -8.92
N GLN A 68 0.16 -2.39 -8.62
CA GLN A 68 0.48 -1.57 -7.46
C GLN A 68 0.20 -2.30 -6.14
N LEU A 69 -0.89 -3.08 -6.07
CA LEU A 69 -1.22 -3.88 -4.88
C LEU A 69 -0.19 -5.00 -4.65
N GLU A 70 0.20 -5.70 -5.71
CA GLU A 70 1.25 -6.73 -5.66
C GLU A 70 2.60 -6.13 -5.24
N TYR A 71 2.96 -4.96 -5.80
CA TYR A 71 4.14 -4.22 -5.37
C TYR A 71 4.07 -3.83 -3.90
N ALA A 72 2.96 -3.24 -3.45
CA ALA A 72 2.78 -2.81 -2.06
C ALA A 72 2.91 -3.98 -1.08
N GLN A 73 2.34 -5.14 -1.41
CA GLN A 73 2.47 -6.36 -0.60
C GLN A 73 3.93 -6.83 -0.53
N GLY A 74 4.62 -6.92 -1.67
CA GLY A 74 6.01 -7.37 -1.71
C GLY A 74 6.99 -6.41 -1.04
N ALA A 75 6.79 -5.09 -1.24
CA ALA A 75 7.60 -4.05 -0.61
C ALA A 75 7.43 -4.01 0.92
N ALA A 76 6.22 -4.27 1.42
CA ALA A 76 5.93 -4.30 2.86
C ALA A 76 6.42 -5.58 3.56
N GLY A 77 6.72 -6.65 2.81
CA GLY A 77 7.07 -7.98 3.34
C GLY A 77 8.15 -7.96 4.45
N PRO A 78 9.32 -7.33 4.24
CA PRO A 78 10.37 -7.26 5.25
C PRO A 78 9.95 -6.55 6.55
N GLU A 79 9.12 -5.51 6.45
CA GLU A 79 8.63 -4.78 7.63
C GLU A 79 7.59 -5.59 8.40
N ILE A 80 6.70 -6.30 7.68
CA ILE A 80 5.74 -7.23 8.27
C ILE A 80 6.47 -8.37 8.97
N ASP A 81 7.47 -8.98 8.33
CA ASP A 81 8.28 -10.04 8.92
C ASP A 81 8.91 -9.60 10.25
N ARG A 82 9.49 -8.39 10.27
CA ARG A 82 10.05 -7.81 11.50
C ARG A 82 8.98 -7.59 12.57
N ALA A 83 7.84 -7.01 12.22
CA ALA A 83 6.77 -6.73 13.17
C ALA A 83 6.23 -8.02 13.80
N VAL A 84 6.09 -9.09 13.03
CA VAL A 84 5.68 -10.41 13.53
C VAL A 84 6.73 -11.00 14.47
N GLN A 85 8.02 -10.96 14.10
CA GLN A 85 9.10 -11.45 14.97
C GLN A 85 9.14 -10.70 16.31
N GLU A 86 8.98 -9.37 16.29
CA GLU A 86 8.92 -8.52 17.49
C GLU A 86 7.71 -8.85 18.36
N ALA A 87 6.52 -8.96 17.76
CA ALA A 87 5.31 -9.32 18.48
C ALA A 87 5.41 -10.72 19.14
N MET A 88 5.96 -11.71 18.44
CA MET A 88 6.21 -13.04 19.02
C MET A 88 7.19 -12.97 20.18
N LYS A 89 8.31 -12.27 20.00
CA LYS A 89 9.33 -12.10 21.04
C LYS A 89 8.75 -11.46 22.30
N ASP A 90 7.93 -10.43 22.16
CA ASP A 90 7.33 -9.74 23.29
C ASP A 90 6.25 -10.58 23.98
N ALA A 91 5.43 -11.32 23.22
CA ALA A 91 4.48 -12.27 23.77
C ALA A 91 5.17 -13.35 24.64
N PHE A 92 6.30 -13.89 24.18
CA PHE A 92 7.02 -14.95 24.90
C PHE A 92 7.88 -14.45 26.08
N LYS A 93 8.37 -13.20 26.08
CA LYS A 93 9.10 -12.62 27.23
C LYS A 93 8.26 -12.62 28.52
N GLY A 94 6.93 -12.51 28.41
CA GLY A 94 6.02 -12.47 29.56
C GLY A 94 5.70 -13.83 30.20
N LEU A 95 6.05 -14.94 29.55
CA LEU A 95 5.65 -16.29 29.97
C LEU A 95 6.72 -16.96 30.85
N LYS A 96 6.43 -17.09 32.15
CA LYS A 96 7.31 -17.81 33.09
C LYS A 96 7.35 -19.31 32.75
N GLY A 97 8.55 -19.84 32.56
CA GLY A 97 8.79 -21.27 32.31
C GLY A 97 8.85 -21.67 30.83
N ILE A 98 8.68 -20.72 29.90
CA ILE A 98 8.85 -20.96 28.46
C ILE A 98 10.20 -20.38 28.01
N SER A 99 10.97 -21.17 27.25
CA SER A 99 12.19 -20.71 26.57
C SER A 99 11.87 -20.48 25.11
N TYR A 100 11.84 -19.21 24.69
CA TYR A 100 11.70 -18.83 23.29
C TYR A 100 13.07 -18.70 22.63
N LYS A 101 13.21 -19.26 21.43
CA LYS A 101 14.37 -19.07 20.57
C LYS A 101 13.88 -18.37 19.31
N GLU A 102 14.39 -17.17 19.10
CA GLU A 102 14.12 -16.37 17.91
C GLU A 102 14.70 -17.08 16.69
N ASP A 103 13.86 -17.34 15.68
CA ASP A 103 14.32 -17.83 14.39
C ASP A 103 14.73 -16.63 13.53
N ARG A 104 16.04 -16.46 13.32
CA ARG A 104 16.60 -15.37 12.53
C ARG A 104 16.34 -15.53 11.02
N ASN A 105 15.84 -16.70 10.61
CA ASN A 105 15.45 -17.00 9.24
C ASN A 105 13.93 -17.01 9.06
N PHE A 106 13.16 -16.54 10.06
CA PHE A 106 11.72 -16.41 9.90
C PHE A 106 11.39 -15.42 8.78
N THR A 107 10.52 -15.87 7.88
CA THR A 107 9.88 -15.04 6.85
C THR A 107 8.48 -15.56 6.59
N LEU A 108 7.54 -14.67 6.30
CA LEU A 108 6.20 -15.02 5.83
C LEU A 108 6.20 -15.51 4.37
N GLY A 109 7.36 -15.49 3.70
CA GLY A 109 7.48 -15.91 2.29
C GLY A 109 6.82 -14.91 1.34
N ILE A 110 6.69 -13.66 1.75
CA ILE A 110 6.24 -12.56 0.89
C ILE A 110 7.40 -12.22 -0.04
N GLU A 111 7.25 -12.50 -1.33
CA GLU A 111 8.28 -12.20 -2.32
C GLU A 111 8.39 -10.68 -2.48
N SER A 112 9.62 -10.16 -2.36
CA SER A 112 9.89 -8.75 -2.63
C SER A 112 9.76 -8.49 -4.13
N THR A 113 9.00 -7.46 -4.46
CA THR A 113 8.72 -7.04 -5.83
C THR A 113 9.34 -5.68 -6.07
N ASP A 114 10.01 -5.53 -7.22
CA ASP A 114 10.56 -4.24 -7.64
C ASP A 114 9.41 -3.27 -7.97
N PRO A 115 9.61 -1.96 -7.75
CA PRO A 115 8.63 -0.96 -8.15
C PRO A 115 8.35 -1.06 -9.66
N PRO A 116 7.07 -1.09 -10.07
CA PRO A 116 6.75 -1.15 -11.49
C PRO A 116 7.22 0.13 -12.18
N PRO A 117 7.75 0.05 -13.42
CA PRO A 117 8.04 1.24 -14.18
C PRO A 117 6.75 2.00 -14.45
N GLU A 118 6.77 3.33 -14.29
CA GLU A 118 5.62 4.20 -14.54
C GLU A 118 5.91 5.08 -15.79
N PRO A 119 5.58 4.61 -17.00
CA PRO A 119 5.85 5.32 -18.26
C PRO A 119 4.81 6.41 -18.55
N ASP A 120 5.19 7.44 -19.30
CA ASP A 120 4.31 8.54 -19.73
C ASP A 120 3.42 8.13 -20.94
N ASP A 121 2.51 7.17 -20.73
CA ASP A 121 1.79 6.48 -21.82
C ASP A 121 0.25 6.55 -21.74
N MET A 122 -0.30 7.34 -20.82
CA MET A 122 -1.75 7.35 -20.54
C MET A 122 -2.38 8.73 -20.56
N VAL A 123 -3.71 8.73 -20.70
CA VAL A 123 -4.53 9.93 -20.58
C VAL A 123 -4.47 10.44 -19.14
N ILE A 124 -4.05 11.70 -19.03
CA ILE A 124 -4.15 12.50 -17.83
C ILE A 124 -5.56 13.07 -17.74
N VAL A 125 -6.20 12.91 -16.58
CA VAL A 125 -7.60 13.30 -16.32
C VAL A 125 -7.72 14.25 -15.15
#